data_AF-A0A0R1S206-F1
#
_entry.id   AF-A0A0R1S206-F1
#
_cell.length_a   1.000
_cell.length_b   1.000
_cell.length_c   1.000
_cell.angle_alpha   90.00
_cell.angle_beta   90.00
_cell.angle_gamma   90.00
#
_symmetry.space_group_name_H-M   'P 1'
#
loop_
_entity.id
_entity.type
_entity.pdbx_description
1 polymer ?
#
loop_
_entity_poly.entity_id
_entity_poly.type
_entity_poly.pdbx_seq_one_letter_code
_entity_poly.pdbx_strand_id
1 'polypeptide(L)'
;MRKIFLLRGAPGSGKSSFIARHHLQPYAISRDSIRLLLADLTVYYEKEADYLHQVIPRHVNVRTEQLVDNLVEHKMSYGETVIVDGTHIAPSAIEHFKPLVDKYRYELFVVDLMQNNTLENLLKRNQTRMHYDWVKPEVVTQMYKTYKAHPEVPDWAKMITPNQMERALSQRESNLDHFEHVIAVPDGVDEADFPHVHISNFYFSFNDKFTEKYGTYRNVVTIGKTREEVVEDFKLPFFVFKFHHKHFLISAYPVRNEMLDPIRKVKGVWTYSTGLFNLADFVKEFPENKQQHVHQFNLSKLDNTRLLHIW
;
A
#
# COMPACT_ATOMS: atom_id res chain seq x y z
N MET A 1 -5.09 -4.02 -2.90
CA MET A 1 -4.87 -2.55 -2.97
C MET A 1 -4.40 -1.97 -1.64
N ARG A 2 -4.85 -2.50 -0.50
CA ARG A 2 -4.38 -2.10 0.84
C ARG A 2 -2.94 -2.56 1.06
N LYS A 3 -2.02 -1.61 1.23
CA LYS A 3 -0.59 -1.89 1.32
C LYS A 3 0.00 -1.12 2.49
N ILE A 4 0.84 -1.80 3.26
CA ILE A 4 1.68 -1.20 4.30
C ILE A 4 3.14 -1.45 3.94
N PHE A 5 3.96 -0.41 4.04
CA PHE A 5 5.38 -0.45 3.73
C PHE A 5 6.18 -0.16 5.00
N LEU A 6 6.96 -1.13 5.46
CA LEU A 6 7.90 -0.94 6.55
C LEU A 6 9.28 -0.62 5.96
N LEU A 7 9.86 0.52 6.33
CA LEU A 7 11.24 0.82 5.95
C LEU A 7 12.18 0.04 6.88
N ARG A 8 13.06 -0.78 6.30
CA ARG A 8 14.08 -1.52 7.03
C ARG A 8 15.43 -0.88 6.81
N GLY A 9 16.03 -0.36 7.88
CA GLY A 9 17.40 0.14 7.81
C GLY A 9 17.91 0.90 9.03
N ALA A 10 19.22 0.79 9.25
CA ALA A 10 19.94 1.49 10.29
C ALA A 10 19.99 3.01 10.00
N PRO A 11 20.32 3.85 11.01
CA PRO A 11 20.70 5.24 10.76
C PRO A 11 21.79 5.32 9.68
N GLY A 12 21.64 6.26 8.74
CA GLY A 12 22.55 6.40 7.59
C GLY A 12 22.21 5.51 6.38
N SER A 13 21.22 4.61 6.45
CA SER A 13 20.85 3.74 5.32
C SER A 13 20.14 4.47 4.16
N GLY A 14 19.62 5.67 4.40
CA GLY A 14 18.96 6.50 3.40
C GLY A 14 17.42 6.51 3.43
N LYS A 15 16.79 6.08 4.53
CA LYS A 15 15.32 6.04 4.67
C LYS A 15 14.64 7.37 4.37
N SER A 16 15.04 8.44 5.04
CA SER A 16 14.47 9.77 4.81
C SER A 16 14.69 10.26 3.38
N SER A 17 15.86 9.96 2.79
CA SER A 17 16.14 10.27 1.38
C SER A 17 15.30 9.44 0.41
N PHE A 18 14.94 8.21 0.76
CA PHE A 18 14.03 7.35 -0.01
C PHE A 18 12.62 7.91 0.02
N ILE A 19 12.09 8.25 1.20
CA ILE A 19 10.79 8.90 1.35
C ILE A 19 10.73 10.16 0.49
N ALA A 20 11.75 11.01 0.58
CA ALA A 20 11.80 12.26 -0.16
C ALA A 20 11.84 12.08 -1.68
N ARG A 21 12.69 11.17 -2.18
CA ARG A 21 12.84 10.89 -3.61
C ARG A 21 11.58 10.29 -4.26
N HIS A 22 10.78 9.56 -3.49
CA HIS A 22 9.54 8.95 -3.97
C HIS A 22 8.29 9.75 -3.62
N HIS A 23 8.43 10.98 -3.08
CA HIS A 23 7.31 11.85 -2.69
C HIS A 23 6.35 11.18 -1.68
N LEU A 24 6.90 10.39 -0.76
CA LEU A 24 6.13 9.57 0.18
C LEU A 24 5.86 10.26 1.53
N GLN A 25 6.34 11.50 1.71
CA GLN A 25 6.23 12.26 2.96
C GLN A 25 4.79 12.34 3.50
N PRO A 26 3.74 12.59 2.69
CA PRO A 26 2.37 12.68 3.20
C PRO A 26 1.82 11.37 3.77
N TYR A 27 2.44 10.24 3.42
CA TYR A 27 1.98 8.90 3.77
C TYR A 27 2.85 8.25 4.86
N ALA A 28 4.01 8.84 5.17
CA ALA A 28 5.01 8.29 6.06
C ALA A 28 4.76 8.67 7.53
N ILE A 29 4.66 7.66 8.38
CA ILE A 29 4.66 7.76 9.84
C ILE A 29 6.09 7.56 10.31
N SER A 30 6.78 8.64 10.69
CA SER A 30 8.16 8.58 11.19
C SER A 30 8.22 8.62 12.71
N ARG A 31 8.87 7.60 13.29
CA ARG A 31 9.13 7.53 14.74
C ARG A 31 9.91 8.74 15.23
N ASP A 32 10.89 9.20 14.47
CA ASP A 32 11.74 10.33 14.86
C ASP A 32 10.96 11.65 14.83
N SER A 33 10.12 11.86 13.82
CA SER A 33 9.21 13.01 13.79
C SER A 33 8.23 13.02 14.97
N ILE A 34 7.67 11.86 15.33
CA ILE A 34 6.75 11.76 16.49
C ILE A 34 7.48 12.03 17.81
N ARG A 35 8.72 11.56 17.98
CA ARG A 35 9.52 11.88 19.17
C ARG A 35 9.72 13.37 19.34
N LEU A 36 10.03 14.09 18.25
CA LEU A 36 10.21 15.54 18.24
C LEU A 36 8.90 16.31 18.47
N LEU A 37 7.74 15.74 18.11
CA LEU A 37 6.44 16.31 18.46
C LEU A 37 6.08 16.11 19.94
N LEU A 38 6.57 15.03 20.56
CA LEU A 38 6.30 14.70 21.95
C LEU A 38 7.21 15.43 22.94
N ALA A 39 8.45 15.72 22.54
CA ALA A 39 9.44 16.35 23.39
C ALA A 39 10.53 17.06 22.57
N ASP A 40 11.09 18.12 23.15
CA ASP A 40 12.24 18.82 22.60
C ASP A 40 13.51 17.95 22.59
N LEU A 41 14.52 18.41 21.85
CA LEU A 41 15.84 17.82 21.83
C LEU A 41 16.44 17.74 23.25
N THR A 42 17.07 16.62 23.57
CA THR A 42 17.80 16.45 24.83
C THR A 42 19.28 16.75 24.62
N VAL A 43 19.89 17.47 25.55
CA VAL A 43 21.32 17.78 25.52
C VAL A 43 22.12 16.80 26.39
N TYR A 44 23.21 16.26 25.85
CA TYR A 44 24.18 15.44 26.58
C TYR A 44 25.58 16.02 26.45
N TYR A 45 26.38 15.92 27.50
CA TYR A 45 27.80 16.29 27.46
C TYR A 45 28.64 15.06 27.12
N GLU A 46 29.40 15.13 26.02
CA GLU A 46 30.31 14.06 25.62
C GLU A 46 31.71 14.34 26.18
N LYS A 47 32.04 13.65 27.28
CA LYS A 47 33.24 13.92 28.08
C LYS A 47 34.55 13.82 27.30
N GLU A 48 34.64 12.89 26.34
CA GLU A 48 35.87 12.63 25.60
C GLU A 48 36.22 13.74 24.60
N ALA A 49 35.21 14.44 24.09
CA ALA A 49 35.39 15.46 23.07
C ALA A 49 35.09 16.88 23.55
N ASP A 50 34.68 17.02 24.82
CA ASP A 50 34.40 18.29 25.51
C ASP A 50 33.41 19.21 24.78
N TYR A 51 32.25 18.66 24.38
CA TYR A 51 31.17 19.47 23.82
C TYR A 51 29.77 18.93 24.12
N LEU A 52 28.77 19.78 23.89
CA LEU A 52 27.35 19.47 24.08
C LEU A 52 26.73 18.93 22.80
N HIS A 53 26.08 17.78 22.92
CA HIS A 53 25.31 17.13 21.88
C HIS A 53 23.82 17.27 22.10
N GLN A 54 23.09 17.76 21.10
CA GLN A 54 21.64 17.64 21.06
C GLN A 54 21.28 16.33 20.36
N VAL A 55 20.32 15.57 20.89
CA VAL A 55 19.83 14.32 20.29
C VAL A 55 18.32 14.18 20.48
N ILE A 56 17.70 13.34 19.66
CA ILE A 56 16.28 13.00 19.80
C ILE A 56 16.03 12.30 21.16
N PRO A 57 15.01 12.74 21.93
CA PRO A 57 14.73 12.19 23.25
C PRO A 57 14.31 10.72 23.19
N ARG A 58 14.87 9.91 24.08
CA ARG A 58 14.51 8.48 24.22
C ARG A 58 13.50 8.20 25.33
N HIS A 59 13.33 9.12 26.28
CA HIS A 59 12.43 8.92 27.42
C HIS A 59 10.94 8.85 27.00
N VAL A 60 10.59 9.37 25.81
CA VAL A 60 9.24 9.30 25.24
C VAL A 60 8.98 8.06 24.39
N ASN A 61 9.94 7.12 24.27
CA ASN A 61 9.84 5.99 23.34
C ASN A 61 8.57 5.16 23.51
N VAL A 62 8.14 4.86 24.74
CA VAL A 62 6.90 4.08 24.98
C VAL A 62 5.69 4.80 24.39
N ARG A 63 5.59 6.11 24.63
CA ARG A 63 4.50 6.94 24.11
C ARG A 63 4.59 7.12 22.59
N THR A 64 5.80 7.17 22.04
CA THR A 64 6.03 7.18 20.59
C THR A 64 5.49 5.92 19.93
N GLU A 65 5.83 4.74 20.44
CA GLU A 65 5.35 3.48 19.84
C GLU A 65 3.82 3.38 19.92
N GLN A 66 3.21 3.76 21.05
CA GLN A 66 1.74 3.81 21.17
C GLN A 66 1.09 4.74 20.13
N LEU A 67 1.67 5.92 19.88
CA LEU A 67 1.16 6.83 18.86
C LEU A 67 1.37 6.30 17.45
N VAL A 68 2.51 5.66 17.16
CA VAL A 68 2.75 5.02 15.87
C VAL A 68 1.70 3.95 15.61
N ASP A 69 1.45 3.07 16.58
CA ASP A 69 0.46 2.01 16.46
C ASP A 69 -0.95 2.58 16.22
N ASN A 70 -1.35 3.60 16.98
CA ASN A 70 -2.64 4.27 16.80
C ASN A 70 -2.78 4.93 15.41
N LEU A 71 -1.72 5.59 14.92
CA LEU A 71 -1.73 6.22 13.60
C LEU A 71 -1.79 5.19 12.47
N VAL A 72 -1.04 4.08 12.61
CA VAL A 72 -1.05 2.97 11.66
C VAL A 72 -2.44 2.35 11.62
N GLU A 73 -3.00 1.98 12.77
CA GLU A 73 -4.33 1.37 12.85
C GLU A 73 -5.41 2.30 12.28
N HIS A 74 -5.38 3.59 12.62
CA HIS A 74 -6.29 4.58 12.06
C HIS A 74 -6.19 4.64 10.53
N LYS A 75 -4.99 4.77 9.94
CA LYS A 75 -4.87 4.77 8.47
C LYS A 75 -5.34 3.46 7.85
N MET A 76 -5.07 2.33 8.51
CA MET A 76 -5.50 1.00 8.05
C MET A 76 -7.02 0.83 8.07
N SER A 77 -7.71 1.39 9.08
CA SER A 77 -9.17 1.34 9.18
C SER A 77 -9.86 2.13 8.07
N TYR A 78 -9.19 3.13 7.49
CA TYR A 78 -9.69 3.89 6.34
C TYR A 78 -9.25 3.29 4.99
N GLY A 79 -8.50 2.19 4.98
CA GLY A 79 -8.01 1.56 3.75
C GLY A 79 -6.89 2.36 3.07
N GLU A 80 -6.27 3.30 3.77
CA GLU A 80 -5.17 4.12 3.22
C GLU A 80 -3.88 3.32 3.09
N THR A 81 -3.03 3.69 2.15
CA THR A 81 -1.66 3.17 2.10
C THR A 81 -0.83 3.75 3.24
N VAL A 82 -0.12 2.88 3.94
CA VAL A 82 0.66 3.26 5.14
C VAL A 82 2.14 3.03 4.88
N ILE A 83 2.96 4.00 5.26
CA ILE A 83 4.42 3.86 5.21
C ILE A 83 4.94 4.11 6.61
N VAL A 84 5.63 3.14 7.20
CA VAL A 84 6.19 3.26 8.56
C VAL A 84 7.69 3.43 8.45
N ASP A 85 8.16 4.64 8.72
CA ASP A 85 9.58 4.95 8.82
C ASP A 85 10.11 4.55 10.19
N GLY A 86 10.74 3.39 10.20
CA GLY A 86 11.37 2.78 11.36
C GLY A 86 12.66 2.09 10.98
N THR A 87 13.30 1.43 11.95
CA THR A 87 14.50 0.64 11.67
C THR A 87 14.14 -0.77 11.20
N HIS A 88 13.08 -1.38 11.78
CA HIS A 88 12.55 -2.72 11.45
C HIS A 88 13.63 -3.77 11.16
N ILE A 89 14.72 -3.73 11.94
CA ILE A 89 15.91 -4.55 11.71
C ILE A 89 15.65 -6.01 12.08
N ALA A 90 15.02 -6.23 13.23
CA ALA A 90 14.70 -7.55 13.74
C ALA A 90 13.36 -8.05 13.18
N PRO A 91 13.21 -9.36 12.89
CA PRO A 91 11.95 -9.94 12.45
C PRO A 91 10.79 -9.68 13.41
N SER A 92 11.03 -9.66 14.72
CA SER A 92 10.01 -9.35 15.73
C SER A 92 9.37 -7.97 15.57
N ALA A 93 10.13 -6.99 15.07
CA ALA A 93 9.60 -5.65 14.79
C ALA A 93 8.68 -5.62 13.55
N ILE A 94 8.77 -6.63 12.68
CA ILE A 94 7.87 -6.82 11.53
C ILE A 94 6.63 -7.60 11.99
N GLU A 95 6.83 -8.65 12.80
CA GLU A 95 5.75 -9.47 13.37
C GLU A 95 4.75 -8.67 14.21
N HIS A 96 5.20 -7.59 14.85
CA HIS A 96 4.35 -6.64 15.56
C HIS A 96 3.13 -6.18 14.74
N PHE A 97 3.26 -6.06 13.41
CA PHE A 97 2.17 -5.58 12.55
C PHE A 97 1.20 -6.67 12.09
N LYS A 98 1.49 -7.96 12.34
CA LYS A 98 0.67 -9.08 11.85
C LYS A 98 -0.81 -8.99 12.26
N PRO A 99 -1.17 -8.67 13.52
CA PRO A 99 -2.57 -8.58 13.92
C PRO A 99 -3.34 -7.51 13.14
N LEU A 100 -2.72 -6.34 12.89
CA LEU A 100 -3.33 -5.26 12.11
C LEU A 100 -3.47 -5.64 10.64
N VAL A 101 -2.43 -6.29 10.08
CA VAL A 101 -2.43 -6.76 8.70
C VAL A 101 -3.58 -7.74 8.45
N ASP A 102 -3.79 -8.69 9.36
CA ASP A 102 -4.89 -9.65 9.28
C ASP A 102 -6.25 -8.99 9.45
N LYS A 103 -6.39 -8.13 10.47
CA LYS A 103 -7.64 -7.43 10.79
C LYS A 103 -8.16 -6.60 9.62
N TYR A 104 -7.27 -5.88 8.93
CA TYR A 104 -7.64 -4.96 7.87
C TYR A 104 -7.34 -5.47 6.45
N ARG A 105 -6.90 -6.73 6.30
CA ARG A 105 -6.58 -7.39 5.02
C ARG A 105 -5.54 -6.63 4.19
N TYR A 106 -4.45 -6.23 4.82
CA TYR A 106 -3.35 -5.53 4.17
C TYR A 106 -2.32 -6.50 3.58
N GLU A 107 -1.61 -6.05 2.56
CA GLU A 107 -0.36 -6.67 2.14
C GLU A 107 0.81 -5.90 2.75
N LEU A 108 1.71 -6.59 3.45
CA LEU A 108 2.89 -5.96 4.05
C LEU A 108 4.12 -6.12 3.16
N PHE A 109 4.76 -4.99 2.87
CA PHE A 109 6.02 -4.90 2.16
C PHE A 109 7.12 -4.38 3.09
N VAL A 110 8.27 -5.04 3.06
CA VAL A 110 9.48 -4.57 3.75
C VAL A 110 10.42 -3.99 2.71
N VAL A 111 10.62 -2.67 2.74
CA VAL A 111 11.59 -1.99 1.86
C VAL A 111 12.96 -2.12 2.52
N ASP A 112 13.84 -2.95 1.96
CA ASP A 112 15.17 -3.18 2.51
C ASP A 112 16.18 -2.15 1.97
N LEU A 113 16.58 -1.21 2.82
CA LEU A 113 17.63 -0.23 2.52
C LEU A 113 19.02 -0.67 3.00
N MET A 114 19.18 -1.86 3.58
CA MET A 114 20.45 -2.34 4.12
C MET A 114 21.23 -3.22 3.14
N GLN A 115 20.54 -3.89 2.20
CA GLN A 115 21.14 -4.88 1.29
C GLN A 115 22.43 -4.38 0.61
N ASN A 116 22.45 -3.13 0.16
CA ASN A 116 23.58 -2.52 -0.56
C ASN A 116 24.44 -1.59 0.32
N ASN A 117 24.31 -1.64 1.64
CA ASN A 117 25.10 -0.83 2.57
C ASN A 117 26.12 -1.67 3.34
N THR A 118 27.32 -1.10 3.51
CA THR A 118 28.37 -1.64 4.38
C THR A 118 28.36 -0.92 5.73
N LEU A 119 28.88 -1.55 6.78
CA LEU A 119 29.00 -0.91 8.09
C LEU A 119 29.81 0.39 7.99
N GLU A 120 30.94 0.37 7.27
CA GLU A 120 31.78 1.54 7.04
C GLU A 120 30.99 2.70 6.40
N ASN A 121 30.22 2.42 5.33
CA ASN A 121 29.42 3.44 4.67
C ASN A 121 28.32 4.01 5.59
N LEU A 122 27.69 3.18 6.41
CA LEU A 122 26.70 3.63 7.38
C LEU A 122 27.34 4.53 8.45
N LEU A 123 28.50 4.15 8.98
CA LEU A 123 29.24 4.94 9.96
C LEU A 123 29.71 6.28 9.38
N LYS A 124 30.28 6.27 8.17
CA LYS A 124 30.71 7.48 7.46
C LYS A 124 29.54 8.45 7.24
N ARG A 125 28.40 7.95 6.78
CA ARG A 125 27.18 8.77 6.61
C ARG A 125 26.63 9.25 7.94
N ASN A 126 26.74 8.44 8.99
CA ASN A 126 26.26 8.79 10.32
C ASN A 126 27.05 9.97 10.90
N GLN A 127 28.37 10.03 10.68
CA GLN A 127 29.23 11.14 11.11
C GLN A 127 28.84 12.49 10.49
N THR A 128 28.30 12.51 9.27
CA THR A 128 27.91 13.73 8.56
C THR A 128 26.43 14.07 8.67
N ARG A 129 25.67 13.40 9.55
CA ARG A 129 24.24 13.70 9.76
C ARG A 129 24.08 15.06 10.45
N MET A 130 22.87 15.62 10.33
CA MET A 130 22.48 16.75 11.18
C MET A 130 22.72 16.37 12.65
N HIS A 131 23.18 17.33 13.43
CA HIS A 131 23.73 17.09 14.76
C HIS A 131 22.81 16.24 15.67
N TYR A 132 21.50 16.47 15.63
CA TYR A 132 20.53 15.71 16.43
C TYR A 132 20.09 14.36 15.85
N ASP A 133 20.30 14.14 14.55
CA ASP A 133 20.04 12.87 13.86
C ASP A 133 21.22 11.90 13.97
N TRP A 134 22.36 12.37 14.48
CA TRP A 134 23.51 11.55 14.76
C TRP A 134 23.21 10.57 15.90
N VAL A 135 23.67 9.33 15.74
CA VAL A 135 23.63 8.32 16.79
C VAL A 135 25.03 7.80 17.08
N LYS A 136 25.24 7.25 18.27
CA LYS A 136 26.52 6.64 18.64
C LYS A 136 26.93 5.52 17.65
N PRO A 137 28.19 5.45 17.18
CA PRO A 137 28.68 4.43 16.24
C PRO A 137 28.39 2.99 16.67
N GLU A 138 28.41 2.72 17.97
CA GLU A 138 28.13 1.39 18.54
C GLU A 138 26.68 0.97 18.27
N VAL A 139 25.74 1.91 18.26
CA VAL A 139 24.33 1.65 17.96
C VAL A 139 24.16 1.25 16.49
N VAL A 140 24.82 1.95 15.57
CA VAL A 140 24.81 1.61 14.13
C VAL A 140 25.45 0.23 13.91
N THR A 141 26.57 -0.02 14.57
CA THR A 141 27.28 -1.30 14.52
C THR A 141 26.40 -2.45 15.02
N GLN A 142 25.72 -2.25 16.15
CA GLN A 142 24.81 -3.25 16.71
C GLN A 142 23.64 -3.52 15.76
N MET A 143 23.00 -2.48 15.22
CA MET A 143 21.91 -2.65 14.25
C MET A 143 22.38 -3.38 12.99
N TYR A 144 23.58 -3.09 12.49
CA TYR A 144 24.16 -3.80 11.34
C TYR A 144 24.39 -5.28 11.64
N LYS A 145 24.97 -5.60 12.80
CA LYS A 145 25.17 -6.99 13.24
C LYS A 145 23.85 -7.73 13.37
N THR A 146 22.83 -7.11 13.99
CA THR A 146 21.50 -7.72 14.11
C THR A 146 20.86 -7.97 12.74
N TYR A 147 20.97 -7.02 11.80
CA TYR A 147 20.49 -7.21 10.42
C TYR A 147 21.18 -8.38 9.73
N LYS A 148 22.51 -8.49 9.85
CA LYS A 148 23.28 -9.59 9.25
C LYS A 148 22.98 -10.94 9.87
N ALA A 149 22.63 -10.97 11.15
CA ALA A 149 22.22 -12.20 11.84
C ALA A 149 20.80 -12.66 11.48
N HIS A 150 19.93 -11.75 11.02
CA HIS A 150 18.53 -12.04 10.69
C HIS A 150 18.15 -11.42 9.33
N PRO A 151 18.79 -11.81 8.22
CA PRO A 151 18.52 -11.21 6.91
C PRO A 151 17.07 -11.45 6.43
N GLU A 152 16.45 -12.52 6.88
CA GLU A 152 15.09 -12.91 6.53
C GLU A 152 14.02 -11.95 7.05
N VAL A 153 12.87 -12.01 6.40
CA VAL A 153 11.60 -11.42 6.87
C VAL A 153 10.59 -12.55 7.02
N PRO A 154 9.53 -12.38 7.82
CA PRO A 154 8.47 -13.38 7.93
C PRO A 154 7.90 -13.79 6.56
N ASP A 155 7.52 -15.06 6.40
CA ASP A 155 7.07 -15.62 5.11
C ASP A 155 5.82 -14.94 4.53
N TRP A 156 5.00 -14.34 5.40
CA TRP A 156 3.79 -13.60 5.00
C TRP A 156 4.09 -12.16 4.57
N ALA A 157 5.31 -11.66 4.80
CA ALA A 157 5.77 -10.34 4.42
C ALA A 157 6.57 -10.38 3.11
N LYS A 158 6.42 -9.36 2.26
CA LYS A 158 7.11 -9.28 0.96
C LYS A 158 8.32 -8.35 1.07
N MET A 159 9.52 -8.90 1.02
CA MET A 159 10.74 -8.08 0.93
C MET A 159 10.91 -7.50 -0.47
N ILE A 160 11.18 -6.19 -0.55
CA ILE A 160 11.46 -5.47 -1.79
C ILE A 160 12.66 -4.54 -1.62
N THR A 161 13.31 -4.23 -2.73
CA THR A 161 14.34 -3.19 -2.82
C THR A 161 13.71 -1.81 -3.09
N PRO A 162 14.40 -0.70 -2.80
CA PRO A 162 13.89 0.65 -3.07
C PRO A 162 13.40 0.86 -4.51
N ASN A 163 14.11 0.31 -5.50
CA ASN A 163 13.76 0.45 -6.92
C ASN A 163 12.48 -0.31 -7.31
N GLN A 164 11.97 -1.18 -6.45
CA GLN A 164 10.73 -1.92 -6.67
C GLN A 164 9.51 -1.23 -6.06
N MET A 165 9.69 -0.10 -5.36
CA MET A 165 8.60 0.63 -4.70
C MET A 165 7.47 0.99 -5.64
N GLU A 166 7.77 1.56 -6.81
CA GLU A 166 6.73 1.96 -7.77
C GLU A 166 5.89 0.75 -8.20
N ARG A 167 6.55 -0.36 -8.55
CA ARG A 167 5.86 -1.60 -8.91
C ARG A 167 5.04 -2.16 -7.75
N ALA A 168 5.53 -2.04 -6.53
CA ALA A 168 4.83 -2.48 -5.33
C ALA A 168 3.61 -1.60 -5.04
N LEU A 169 3.64 -0.30 -5.36
CA LEU A 169 2.48 0.59 -5.27
C LEU A 169 1.47 0.36 -6.40
N SER A 170 1.92 -0.02 -7.60
CA SER A 170 1.04 -0.23 -8.75
C SER A 170 0.07 -1.41 -8.57
N GLN A 171 -1.00 -1.38 -9.36
CA GLN A 171 -1.91 -2.49 -9.59
C GLN A 171 -1.71 -3.01 -11.02
N ARG A 172 -1.65 -4.33 -11.18
CA ARG A 172 -1.51 -4.97 -12.49
C ARG A 172 -2.89 -5.34 -13.02
N GLU A 173 -3.09 -5.22 -14.33
CA GLU A 173 -4.27 -5.80 -14.96
C GLU A 173 -4.28 -7.33 -14.83
N SER A 174 -5.49 -7.89 -14.77
CA SER A 174 -5.71 -9.33 -14.86
C SER A 174 -6.05 -9.72 -16.30
N ASN A 175 -5.49 -10.83 -16.80
CA ASN A 175 -5.80 -11.31 -18.14
C ASN A 175 -7.00 -12.27 -18.11
N LEU A 176 -8.12 -11.85 -18.68
CA LEU A 176 -9.35 -12.60 -18.80
C LEU A 176 -9.57 -13.17 -20.21
N ASP A 177 -8.61 -13.04 -21.14
CA ASP A 177 -8.69 -13.53 -22.54
C ASP A 177 -9.01 -15.05 -22.65
N HIS A 178 -8.87 -15.81 -21.57
CA HIS A 178 -9.15 -17.25 -21.53
C HIS A 178 -10.60 -17.61 -21.19
N PHE A 179 -11.40 -16.64 -20.74
CA PHE A 179 -12.85 -16.84 -20.53
C PHE A 179 -13.60 -16.65 -21.85
N GLU A 180 -14.73 -17.33 -21.99
CA GLU A 180 -15.62 -17.20 -23.16
C GLU A 180 -16.39 -15.89 -23.11
N HIS A 181 -16.91 -15.54 -21.93
CA HIS A 181 -17.64 -14.30 -21.71
C HIS A 181 -17.21 -13.61 -20.41
N VAL A 182 -17.25 -12.27 -20.43
CA VAL A 182 -17.14 -11.43 -19.24
C VAL A 182 -18.47 -10.69 -19.07
N ILE A 183 -19.13 -10.90 -17.94
CA ILE A 183 -20.49 -10.41 -17.68
C ILE A 183 -20.48 -9.55 -16.41
N ALA A 184 -21.09 -8.37 -16.44
CA ALA A 184 -21.37 -7.62 -15.23
C ALA A 184 -22.85 -7.78 -14.85
N VAL A 185 -23.11 -7.97 -13.56
CA VAL A 185 -24.43 -8.06 -12.94
C VAL A 185 -24.66 -6.78 -12.13
N PRO A 186 -25.39 -5.79 -12.70
CA PRO A 186 -25.77 -4.58 -11.98
C PRO A 186 -26.66 -4.84 -10.76
N ASP A 187 -26.72 -3.86 -9.87
CA ASP A 187 -27.40 -3.94 -8.58
C ASP A 187 -28.93 -3.98 -8.67
N GLY A 188 -29.52 -3.48 -9.75
CA GLY A 188 -30.97 -3.52 -10.00
C GLY A 188 -31.47 -4.76 -10.75
N VAL A 189 -30.60 -5.71 -11.12
CA VAL A 189 -31.03 -6.98 -11.75
C VAL A 189 -31.78 -7.82 -10.72
N ASP A 190 -32.97 -8.30 -11.11
CA ASP A 190 -33.77 -9.19 -10.28
C ASP A 190 -33.18 -10.59 -10.21
N GLU A 191 -33.40 -11.27 -9.07
CA GLU A 191 -32.82 -12.61 -8.84
C GLU A 191 -33.29 -13.67 -9.86
N ALA A 192 -34.50 -13.49 -10.40
CA ALA A 192 -35.03 -14.36 -11.46
C ALA A 192 -34.23 -14.26 -12.77
N ASP A 193 -33.57 -13.13 -13.00
CA ASP A 193 -32.78 -12.84 -14.21
C ASP A 193 -31.28 -13.03 -13.99
N PHE A 194 -30.87 -13.57 -12.84
CA PHE A 194 -29.46 -13.85 -12.58
C PHE A 194 -28.91 -14.89 -13.57
N PRO A 195 -27.70 -14.65 -14.12
CA PRO A 195 -27.09 -15.62 -15.00
C PRO A 195 -26.72 -16.88 -14.21
N HIS A 196 -26.84 -18.04 -14.85
CA HIS A 196 -26.25 -19.25 -14.32
C HIS A 196 -24.71 -19.13 -14.37
N VAL A 197 -24.07 -19.20 -13.21
CA VAL A 197 -22.62 -19.08 -13.08
C VAL A 197 -21.96 -20.32 -13.68
N HIS A 198 -21.19 -20.12 -14.75
CA HIS A 198 -20.45 -21.18 -15.42
C HIS A 198 -18.94 -20.90 -15.37
N ILE A 199 -18.13 -21.95 -15.24
CA ILE A 199 -16.67 -21.85 -15.05
C ILE A 199 -15.94 -21.26 -16.26
N SER A 200 -16.53 -21.32 -17.46
CA SER A 200 -15.96 -20.73 -18.68
C SER A 200 -16.18 -19.22 -18.79
N ASN A 201 -16.99 -18.63 -17.89
CA ASN A 201 -17.30 -17.21 -17.88
C ASN A 201 -16.72 -16.51 -16.65
N PHE A 202 -16.54 -15.20 -16.73
CA PHE A 202 -16.14 -14.35 -15.62
C PHE A 202 -17.24 -13.34 -15.31
N TYR A 203 -17.50 -13.11 -14.03
CA TYR A 203 -18.61 -12.29 -13.56
C TYR A 203 -18.11 -11.16 -12.66
N PHE A 204 -18.51 -9.92 -12.97
CA PHE A 204 -18.42 -8.79 -12.06
C PHE A 204 -19.79 -8.57 -11.41
N SER A 205 -19.84 -8.54 -10.09
CA SER A 205 -21.08 -8.34 -9.35
C SER A 205 -21.10 -6.98 -8.67
N PHE A 206 -22.13 -6.18 -8.95
CA PHE A 206 -22.53 -5.03 -8.14
C PHE A 206 -23.75 -5.36 -7.26
N ASN A 207 -24.33 -6.55 -7.44
CA ASN A 207 -25.56 -6.98 -6.81
C ASN A 207 -25.27 -7.79 -5.55
N ASP A 208 -25.84 -7.37 -4.42
CA ASP A 208 -25.57 -7.99 -3.13
C ASP A 208 -26.21 -9.39 -3.01
N LYS A 209 -27.40 -9.60 -3.59
CA LYS A 209 -28.04 -10.92 -3.62
C LYS A 209 -27.29 -11.91 -4.52
N PHE A 210 -26.81 -11.44 -5.68
CA PHE A 210 -25.97 -12.28 -6.54
C PHE A 210 -24.64 -12.63 -5.85
N THR A 211 -24.05 -11.66 -5.14
CA THR A 211 -22.82 -11.86 -4.36
C THR A 211 -23.03 -12.84 -3.21
N GLU A 212 -24.15 -12.78 -2.50
CA GLU A 212 -24.50 -13.73 -1.44
C GLU A 212 -24.57 -15.17 -1.98
N LYS A 213 -25.14 -15.33 -3.18
CA LYS A 213 -25.35 -16.64 -3.82
C LYS A 213 -24.09 -17.23 -4.45
N TYR A 214 -23.26 -16.39 -5.09
CA TYR A 214 -22.16 -16.84 -5.95
C TYR A 214 -20.80 -16.19 -5.67
N GLY A 215 -20.68 -15.30 -4.68
CA GLY A 215 -19.45 -14.54 -4.42
C GLY A 215 -18.26 -15.38 -3.95
N THR A 216 -18.48 -16.64 -3.57
CA THR A 216 -17.41 -17.59 -3.21
C THR A 216 -16.73 -18.23 -4.42
N TYR A 217 -17.33 -18.11 -5.62
CA TYR A 217 -16.79 -18.66 -6.85
C TYR A 217 -15.61 -17.81 -7.34
N ARG A 218 -14.51 -18.46 -7.75
CA ARG A 218 -13.25 -17.78 -8.13
C ARG A 218 -13.39 -16.87 -9.35
N ASN A 219 -14.36 -17.14 -10.22
CA ASN A 219 -14.68 -16.38 -11.41
C ASN A 219 -15.77 -15.33 -11.17
N VAL A 220 -16.15 -15.07 -9.91
CA VAL A 220 -17.07 -14.00 -9.52
C VAL A 220 -16.30 -13.00 -8.67
N VAL A 221 -16.27 -11.74 -9.11
CA VAL A 221 -15.63 -10.64 -8.39
C VAL A 221 -16.65 -9.58 -8.06
N THR A 222 -16.80 -9.28 -6.77
CA THR A 222 -17.69 -8.20 -6.31
C THR A 222 -16.97 -6.86 -6.36
N ILE A 223 -17.64 -5.87 -6.94
CA ILE A 223 -17.19 -4.48 -7.01
C ILE A 223 -18.02 -3.65 -6.04
N GLY A 224 -17.34 -2.90 -5.18
CA GLY A 224 -17.97 -2.03 -4.18
C GLY A 224 -18.52 -0.75 -4.79
N LYS A 225 -19.69 -0.33 -4.30
CA LYS A 225 -20.42 0.85 -4.79
C LYS A 225 -20.27 2.07 -3.89
N THR A 226 -20.12 1.83 -2.59
CA THR A 226 -20.08 2.87 -1.55
C THR A 226 -18.76 2.86 -0.80
N ARG A 227 -18.54 3.90 0.00
CA ARG A 227 -17.36 3.99 0.88
C ARG A 227 -17.36 2.83 1.87
N GLU A 228 -18.49 2.56 2.49
CA GLU A 228 -18.68 1.52 3.50
C GLU A 228 -18.36 0.14 2.90
N GLU A 229 -18.91 -0.16 1.72
CA GLU A 229 -18.64 -1.40 0.99
C GLU A 229 -17.14 -1.62 0.68
N VAL A 230 -16.43 -0.56 0.29
CA VAL A 230 -15.02 -0.65 -0.09
C VAL A 230 -14.09 -0.65 1.13
N VAL A 231 -14.42 0.13 2.15
CA VAL A 231 -13.57 0.38 3.32
C VAL A 231 -13.84 -0.63 4.44
N GLU A 232 -15.10 -0.94 4.73
CA GLU A 232 -15.50 -1.80 5.85
C GLU A 232 -15.72 -3.24 5.38
N ASP A 233 -16.39 -3.46 4.24
CA ASP A 233 -16.63 -4.81 3.71
C ASP A 233 -15.49 -5.35 2.84
N PHE A 234 -14.46 -4.54 2.62
CA PHE A 234 -13.28 -4.89 1.82
C PHE A 234 -13.57 -5.26 0.36
N LYS A 235 -14.69 -4.78 -0.22
CA LYS A 235 -14.99 -4.97 -1.64
C LYS A 235 -13.99 -4.19 -2.50
N LEU A 236 -13.76 -4.66 -3.74
CA LEU A 236 -12.87 -3.96 -4.66
C LEU A 236 -13.57 -2.71 -5.22
N PRO A 237 -13.00 -1.49 -5.10
CA PRO A 237 -13.60 -0.29 -5.70
C PRO A 237 -13.61 -0.32 -7.24
N PHE A 238 -12.64 -1.02 -7.83
CA PHE A 238 -12.55 -1.20 -9.28
C PHE A 238 -11.73 -2.45 -9.61
N PHE A 239 -11.81 -2.88 -10.86
CA PHE A 239 -11.01 -3.97 -11.41
C PHE A 239 -10.50 -3.62 -12.81
N VAL A 240 -9.21 -3.82 -13.03
CA VAL A 240 -8.54 -3.60 -14.33
C VAL A 240 -8.24 -4.94 -14.99
N PHE A 241 -8.65 -5.08 -16.24
CA PHE A 241 -8.56 -6.36 -16.93
C PHE A 241 -8.34 -6.23 -18.43
N LYS A 242 -7.80 -7.30 -19.00
CA LYS A 242 -7.66 -7.49 -20.44
C LYS A 242 -8.64 -8.56 -20.90
N PHE A 243 -9.40 -8.27 -21.96
CA PHE A 243 -10.33 -9.20 -22.59
C PHE A 243 -10.39 -8.93 -24.09
N HIS A 244 -10.44 -9.98 -24.92
CA HIS A 244 -10.29 -9.89 -26.39
C HIS A 244 -9.16 -8.96 -26.84
N HIS A 245 -8.02 -9.02 -26.15
CA HIS A 245 -6.84 -8.18 -26.43
C HIS A 245 -7.02 -6.67 -26.23
N LYS A 246 -8.15 -6.25 -25.66
CA LYS A 246 -8.43 -4.87 -25.25
C LYS A 246 -8.31 -4.73 -23.74
N HIS A 247 -8.09 -3.50 -23.29
CA HIS A 247 -7.83 -3.14 -21.90
C HIS A 247 -9.01 -2.35 -21.33
N PHE A 248 -9.56 -2.84 -20.22
CA PHE A 248 -10.77 -2.33 -19.61
C PHE A 248 -10.58 -2.07 -18.12
N LEU A 249 -11.41 -1.17 -17.60
CA LEU A 249 -11.60 -0.94 -16.17
C LEU A 249 -13.09 -1.03 -15.87
N ILE A 250 -13.46 -1.71 -14.79
CA ILE A 250 -14.83 -1.75 -14.28
C ILE A 250 -14.89 -1.19 -12.86
N SER A 251 -15.85 -0.31 -12.59
CA SER A 251 -16.02 0.38 -11.31
C SER A 251 -17.47 0.86 -11.12
N ALA A 252 -17.81 1.38 -9.95
CA ALA A 252 -19.13 1.98 -9.74
C ALA A 252 -19.29 3.32 -10.48
N TYR A 253 -18.25 4.18 -10.40
CA TYR A 253 -18.22 5.51 -11.01
C TYR A 253 -16.99 5.67 -11.93
N PRO A 254 -17.04 6.57 -12.94
CA PRO A 254 -15.88 6.87 -13.77
C PRO A 254 -14.65 7.25 -12.94
N VAL A 255 -13.54 6.55 -13.14
CA VAL A 255 -12.27 6.84 -12.48
C VAL A 255 -11.47 7.82 -13.32
N ARG A 256 -10.95 8.88 -12.70
CA ARG A 256 -10.15 9.87 -13.42
C ARG A 256 -8.78 9.34 -13.84
N ASN A 257 -8.26 9.78 -15.00
CA ASN A 257 -6.93 9.41 -15.48
C ASN A 257 -5.84 9.70 -14.43
N GLU A 258 -5.93 10.82 -13.72
CA GLU A 258 -4.98 11.21 -12.69
C GLU A 258 -4.86 10.19 -11.54
N MET A 259 -5.90 9.36 -11.34
CA MET A 259 -5.92 8.30 -10.32
C MET A 259 -5.36 6.97 -10.82
N LEU A 260 -5.19 6.83 -12.14
CA LEU A 260 -4.73 5.63 -12.82
C LEU A 260 -3.28 5.78 -13.33
N ASP A 261 -2.87 7.03 -13.59
CA ASP A 261 -1.59 7.38 -14.17
C ASP A 261 -0.45 7.45 -13.14
N PRO A 262 0.79 7.16 -13.57
CA PRO A 262 1.15 6.70 -14.91
C PRO A 262 0.75 5.25 -15.18
N ILE A 263 0.18 4.99 -16.35
CA ILE A 263 -0.01 3.64 -16.88
C ILE A 263 1.26 3.20 -17.59
N ARG A 264 1.80 2.03 -17.21
CA ARG A 264 3.01 1.45 -17.82
C ARG A 264 2.74 0.05 -18.34
N LYS A 265 3.39 -0.33 -19.44
CA LYS A 265 3.31 -1.68 -20.00
C LYS A 265 4.60 -2.44 -19.73
N VAL A 266 4.52 -3.50 -18.93
CA VAL A 266 5.67 -4.35 -18.57
C VAL A 266 5.41 -5.77 -19.05
N LYS A 267 6.20 -6.25 -20.01
CA LYS A 267 6.07 -7.59 -20.62
C LYS A 267 4.63 -7.90 -21.07
N GLY A 268 3.99 -6.92 -21.73
CA GLY A 268 2.63 -7.08 -22.26
C GLY A 268 1.51 -6.83 -21.26
N VAL A 269 1.81 -6.63 -19.97
CA VAL A 269 0.82 -6.40 -18.91
C VAL A 269 0.82 -4.92 -18.51
N TRP A 270 -0.35 -4.30 -18.48
CA TRP A 270 -0.54 -2.92 -18.03
C TRP A 270 -0.50 -2.85 -16.49
N THR A 271 0.12 -1.78 -16.00
CA THR A 271 0.23 -1.47 -14.59
C THR A 271 -0.20 -0.03 -14.35
N TYR A 272 -1.07 0.16 -13.36
CA TYR A 272 -1.71 1.42 -13.01
C TYR A 272 -1.17 1.92 -11.67
N SER A 273 -0.91 3.21 -11.56
CA SER A 273 -0.32 3.80 -10.36
C SER A 273 -1.41 4.25 -9.38
N THR A 274 -2.04 3.29 -8.73
CA THR A 274 -3.22 3.53 -7.87
C THR A 274 -2.90 3.52 -6.37
N GLY A 275 -1.71 3.05 -6.00
CA GLY A 275 -1.38 2.70 -4.62
C GLY A 275 -1.26 3.84 -3.61
N LEU A 276 -1.35 5.11 -4.03
CA LEU A 276 -1.30 6.26 -3.12
C LEU A 276 -2.65 6.99 -2.98
N PHE A 277 -3.68 6.56 -3.71
CA PHE A 277 -5.04 7.08 -3.60
C PHE A 277 -5.83 6.30 -2.55
N ASN A 278 -6.72 7.00 -1.85
CA ASN A 278 -7.59 6.36 -0.87
C ASN A 278 -8.66 5.53 -1.58
N LEU A 279 -8.97 4.35 -1.04
CA LEU A 279 -9.93 3.43 -1.66
C LEU A 279 -11.31 4.08 -1.84
N ALA A 280 -11.74 4.87 -0.87
CA ALA A 280 -13.02 5.58 -0.90
C ALA A 280 -13.11 6.62 -2.03
N ASP A 281 -11.99 7.12 -2.55
CA ASP A 281 -12.01 8.09 -3.64
C ASP A 281 -12.40 7.44 -4.98
N PHE A 282 -12.15 6.15 -5.15
CA PHE A 282 -12.54 5.42 -6.38
C PHE A 282 -14.05 5.18 -6.51
N VAL A 283 -14.83 5.42 -5.46
CA VAL A 283 -16.29 5.31 -5.44
C VAL A 283 -16.97 6.68 -5.30
N LYS A 284 -16.24 7.76 -5.59
CA LYS A 284 -16.80 9.11 -5.67
C LYS A 284 -17.09 9.47 -7.12
N GLU A 285 -18.13 10.28 -7.31
CA GLU A 285 -18.40 10.89 -8.60
C GLU A 285 -17.51 12.12 -8.80
N PHE A 286 -16.68 12.07 -9.85
CA PHE A 286 -15.88 13.20 -10.29
C PHE A 286 -16.27 13.59 -11.73
N PRO A 287 -16.01 14.85 -12.15
CA PRO A 287 -16.13 15.21 -13.55
C PRO A 287 -15.25 14.31 -14.42
N GLU A 288 -15.79 13.86 -15.55
CA GLU A 288 -15.08 12.96 -16.45
C GLU A 288 -13.94 13.67 -17.20
N ASN A 289 -12.88 12.91 -17.51
CA ASN A 289 -11.84 13.41 -18.41
C ASN A 289 -12.39 13.50 -19.85
N LYS A 290 -12.00 14.55 -20.59
CA LYS A 290 -12.36 14.70 -22.02
C LYS A 290 -11.90 13.53 -22.88
N GLN A 291 -10.77 12.93 -22.53
CA GLN A 291 -10.20 11.74 -23.17
C GLN A 291 -9.81 10.76 -22.08
N GLN A 292 -10.30 9.53 -22.18
CA GLN A 292 -10.01 8.46 -21.23
C GLN A 292 -8.80 7.65 -21.71
N HIS A 293 -7.88 7.32 -20.79
CA HIS A 293 -6.70 6.51 -21.12
C HIS A 293 -7.00 5.00 -21.17
N VAL A 294 -8.10 4.58 -20.56
CA VAL A 294 -8.58 3.19 -20.53
C VAL A 294 -10.09 3.17 -20.79
N HIS A 295 -10.59 2.14 -21.47
CA HIS A 295 -12.03 1.96 -21.64
C HIS A 295 -12.67 1.56 -20.32
N GLN A 296 -13.67 2.31 -19.87
CA GLN A 296 -14.31 2.10 -18.58
C GLN A 296 -15.75 1.62 -18.72
N PHE A 297 -16.12 0.63 -17.92
CA PHE A 297 -17.50 0.23 -17.66
C PHE A 297 -17.87 0.68 -16.25
N ASN A 298 -18.82 1.60 -16.13
CA ASN A 298 -19.17 2.19 -14.85
C ASN A 298 -20.63 1.90 -14.52
N LEU A 299 -20.93 1.35 -13.35
CA LEU A 299 -22.31 1.06 -12.91
C LEU A 299 -23.23 2.28 -13.10
N SER A 300 -22.76 3.48 -12.74
CA SER A 300 -23.53 4.73 -12.85
C SER A 300 -23.93 5.13 -14.27
N LYS A 301 -23.38 4.47 -15.30
CA LYS A 301 -23.65 4.74 -16.72
C LYS A 301 -24.36 3.58 -17.43
N LEU A 302 -24.54 2.45 -16.75
CA LEU A 302 -25.16 1.25 -17.31
C LEU A 302 -26.66 1.24 -16.99
N ASP A 303 -27.42 0.49 -17.78
CA ASP A 303 -28.77 0.10 -17.39
C ASP A 303 -28.66 -0.83 -16.19
N ASN A 304 -29.14 -0.39 -15.03
CA ASN A 304 -28.99 -1.11 -13.77
C ASN A 304 -29.90 -2.35 -13.66
N THR A 305 -30.82 -2.56 -14.60
CA THR A 305 -31.76 -3.69 -14.60
C THR A 305 -31.36 -4.83 -15.52
N ARG A 306 -30.27 -4.68 -16.28
CA ARG A 306 -29.88 -5.64 -17.32
C ARG A 306 -28.44 -6.11 -17.17
N LEU A 307 -28.21 -7.37 -17.54
CA LEU A 307 -26.86 -7.91 -17.63
C LEU A 307 -26.05 -7.17 -18.71
N LEU A 308 -24.83 -6.81 -18.38
CA LEU A 308 -23.88 -6.27 -19.34
C LEU A 308 -22.95 -7.37 -19.82
N HIS A 309 -22.98 -7.67 -21.11
CA HIS A 309 -22.00 -8.52 -21.76
C HIS A 309 -20.87 -7.66 -22.34
N ILE A 310 -19.64 -7.92 -21.90
CA ILE A 310 -18.43 -7.20 -22.34
C ILE A 310 -17.80 -7.98 -23.50
N TRP A 311 -17.44 -7.27 -24.59
CA TRP A 311 -16.90 -7.81 -25.84
C TRP A 311 -15.64 -7.04 -26.31
#